data_AF-A0A3B7Q1I7-F1
#
_entry.id   AF-A0A3B7Q1I7-F1
#
_cell.length_a   1.000
_cell.length_b   1.000
_cell.length_c   1.000
_cell.angle_alpha   90.00
_cell.angle_beta   90.00
_cell.angle_gamma   90.00
#
_symmetry.space_group_name_H-M   'P 1'
#
loop_
_entity.id
_entity.type
_entity.pdbx_description
1 polymer ?
#
loop_
_entity_poly.entity_id
_entity_poly.type
_entity_poly.pdbx_seq_one_letter_code
_entity_poly.pdbx_strand_id
1 'polypeptide(L)'
;MMPEHSFSQTEQTYSTRYSKAGYAFNLNDDIWVLDKNRTINWRLANQEIDKVVYAGFKLTIARLAEEVSSHHTYNCWSYTKTYLLSSDMYQEGLITSKLILTLKATLTQENEYKLGTIRALLRCWMEWDFKGLEKGLENTLDRLILSGNIKGKAVLQNCPYTGPYTLTEQQFLLVWAGNAFNTGKLTLEEFAWFYTIYATARRPIQILALRICDLTIQNNLDGMKYELNIPRAKQRGGIFRGEMRSLSITEDMYLILMNLINDVKIKVKRYLPDIESEDLDQIPIFLNNKNLNSVNSVEDLRDKLKTIPDYLHGGASKHNSLSNSVSKKCEAISERTGEY
;
A
#
# COMPACT_ATOMS: atom_id res chain seq x y z
N MET A 1 -4.64 1.18 -36.12
CA MET A 1 -5.09 -0.20 -36.38
C MET A 1 -4.17 -1.10 -35.58
N MET A 2 -4.57 -1.41 -34.34
CA MET A 2 -3.83 -2.33 -33.46
C MET A 2 -4.21 -3.76 -33.86
N PRO A 3 -3.31 -4.76 -33.77
CA PRO A 3 -3.64 -6.11 -34.16
C PRO A 3 -4.64 -6.71 -33.16
N GLU A 4 -5.77 -7.20 -33.66
CA GLU A 4 -6.63 -8.13 -32.93
C GLU A 4 -5.86 -9.43 -32.73
N HIS A 5 -5.35 -9.65 -31.52
CA HIS A 5 -4.88 -10.96 -31.12
C HIS A 5 -6.03 -11.72 -30.46
N SER A 6 -6.69 -12.60 -31.23
CA SER A 6 -7.58 -13.62 -30.68
C SER A 6 -6.74 -14.73 -30.03
N PHE A 7 -6.34 -14.54 -28.77
CA PHE A 7 -5.72 -15.59 -27.98
C PHE A 7 -6.79 -16.53 -27.41
N SER A 8 -6.60 -17.85 -27.57
CA SER A 8 -7.54 -18.85 -27.07
C SER A 8 -7.59 -18.84 -25.53
N GLN A 9 -8.77 -19.06 -24.93
CA GLN A 9 -8.97 -19.07 -23.47
C GLN A 9 -8.09 -20.12 -22.74
N THR A 10 -7.65 -21.15 -23.46
CA THR A 10 -6.81 -22.25 -22.96
C THR A 10 -5.34 -21.87 -22.77
N GLU A 11 -4.79 -20.92 -23.53
CA GLU A 11 -3.41 -20.44 -23.35
C GLU A 11 -3.28 -19.44 -22.19
N GLN A 12 -4.38 -18.74 -21.86
CA GLN A 12 -4.40 -17.76 -20.76
C GLN A 12 -4.28 -18.39 -19.37
N THR A 13 -4.52 -19.70 -19.23
CA THR A 13 -4.61 -20.40 -17.94
C THR A 13 -3.26 -20.82 -17.37
N TYR A 14 -2.23 -20.95 -18.21
CA TYR A 14 -0.90 -21.45 -17.81
C TYR A 14 0.22 -20.41 -17.92
N SER A 15 -0.07 -19.20 -18.42
CA SER A 15 0.93 -18.15 -18.49
C SER A 15 1.16 -17.50 -17.13
N THR A 16 2.43 -17.36 -16.76
CA THR A 16 2.82 -16.53 -15.63
C THR A 16 2.46 -15.08 -15.91
N ARG A 17 1.70 -14.50 -14.99
CA ARG A 17 1.26 -13.11 -15.01
C ARG A 17 2.03 -12.32 -13.98
N TYR A 18 2.06 -11.01 -14.13
CA TYR A 18 2.75 -10.11 -13.20
C TYR A 18 1.79 -9.04 -12.72
N SER A 19 1.74 -8.82 -11.41
CA SER A 19 1.02 -7.69 -10.87
C SER A 19 1.65 -6.38 -11.37
N LYS A 20 0.92 -5.28 -11.25
CA LYS A 20 1.46 -3.94 -11.53
C LYS A 20 2.72 -3.62 -10.72
N ALA A 21 2.89 -4.25 -9.56
CA ALA A 21 4.07 -4.09 -8.71
C ALA A 21 5.23 -5.04 -9.07
N GLY A 22 5.08 -5.88 -10.11
CA GLY A 22 6.11 -6.80 -10.61
C GLY A 22 6.09 -8.20 -9.99
N TYR A 23 5.09 -8.54 -9.16
CA TYR A 23 5.03 -9.84 -8.49
C TYR A 23 4.36 -10.88 -9.39
N ALA A 24 5.05 -12.00 -9.61
CA ALA A 24 4.54 -13.09 -10.43
C ALA A 24 3.39 -13.85 -9.74
N PHE A 25 2.38 -14.26 -10.52
CA PHE A 25 1.30 -15.13 -10.09
C PHE A 25 0.73 -15.92 -11.27
N ASN A 26 0.15 -17.11 -11.01
CA ASN A 26 -0.53 -17.90 -12.04
C ASN A 26 -2.02 -18.04 -11.74
N LEU A 27 -2.85 -18.13 -12.78
CA LEU A 27 -4.30 -18.26 -12.61
C LEU A 27 -4.72 -19.51 -11.83
N ASN A 28 -3.94 -20.59 -11.91
CA ASN A 28 -4.22 -21.85 -11.23
C ASN A 28 -3.77 -21.85 -9.77
N ASP A 29 -2.95 -20.89 -9.36
CA ASP A 29 -2.47 -20.81 -7.98
C ASP A 29 -3.61 -20.41 -7.04
N ASP A 30 -3.56 -20.95 -5.83
CA ASP A 30 -4.45 -20.57 -4.74
C ASP A 30 -4.05 -19.24 -4.10
N ILE A 31 -2.76 -18.91 -4.16
CA ILE A 31 -2.17 -17.76 -3.47
C ILE A 31 -1.52 -16.85 -4.51
N TRP A 32 -2.02 -15.61 -4.61
CA TRP A 32 -1.42 -14.58 -5.47
C TRP A 32 -0.82 -13.48 -4.61
N VAL A 33 0.50 -13.30 -4.67
CA VAL A 33 1.17 -12.17 -4.03
C VAL A 33 1.14 -11.00 -5.01
N LEU A 34 0.47 -9.91 -4.64
CA LEU A 34 0.27 -8.76 -5.52
C LEU A 34 1.28 -7.64 -5.27
N ASP A 35 1.70 -7.46 -4.02
CA ASP A 35 2.81 -6.61 -3.60
C ASP A 35 3.33 -7.09 -2.23
N LYS A 36 4.30 -6.37 -1.65
CA LYS A 36 4.82 -6.66 -0.30
C LYS A 36 3.79 -6.61 0.84
N ASN A 37 2.58 -6.09 0.59
CA ASN A 37 1.53 -5.88 1.58
C ASN A 37 0.24 -6.69 1.32
N ARG A 38 0.04 -7.19 0.10
CA ARG A 38 -1.25 -7.72 -0.36
C ARG A 38 -1.07 -9.08 -1.01
N THR A 39 -1.76 -10.05 -0.43
CA THR A 39 -1.86 -11.41 -0.93
C THR A 39 -3.33 -11.76 -1.05
N ILE A 40 -3.72 -12.35 -2.18
CA ILE A 40 -5.03 -12.96 -2.39
C ILE A 40 -4.90 -14.45 -2.10
N ASN A 41 -5.84 -15.00 -1.31
CA ASN A 41 -5.92 -16.42 -1.04
C ASN A 41 -7.28 -16.96 -1.49
N TRP A 42 -7.32 -17.56 -2.67
CA TRP A 42 -8.51 -18.09 -3.31
C TRP A 42 -9.19 -19.22 -2.53
N ARG A 43 -8.49 -19.90 -1.61
CA ARG A 43 -9.10 -20.88 -0.69
C ARG A 43 -10.12 -20.24 0.26
N LEU A 44 -10.05 -18.92 0.45
CA LEU A 44 -11.01 -18.17 1.27
C LEU A 44 -12.28 -17.79 0.51
N ALA A 45 -12.38 -18.10 -0.79
CA ALA A 45 -13.60 -17.91 -1.56
C ALA A 45 -14.59 -19.03 -1.25
N ASN A 46 -15.88 -18.73 -1.41
CA ASN A 46 -16.92 -19.74 -1.34
C ASN A 46 -16.63 -20.83 -2.39
N GLN A 47 -16.62 -22.09 -1.95
CA GLN A 47 -16.31 -23.24 -2.80
C GLN A 47 -17.50 -23.67 -3.67
N GLU A 48 -18.69 -23.13 -3.40
CA GLU A 48 -19.94 -23.43 -4.10
C GLU A 48 -20.26 -22.42 -5.22
N ILE A 49 -19.35 -21.49 -5.52
CA ILE A 49 -19.54 -20.53 -6.62
C ILE A 49 -19.64 -21.29 -7.95
N ASP A 50 -20.62 -20.97 -8.79
CA ASP A 50 -20.73 -21.55 -10.13
C ASP A 50 -19.41 -21.42 -10.91
N LYS A 51 -19.02 -22.48 -11.61
CA LYS A 51 -17.71 -22.54 -12.27
C LYS A 51 -17.48 -21.42 -13.28
N VAL A 52 -18.53 -20.97 -13.97
CA VAL A 52 -18.45 -19.88 -14.94
C VAL A 52 -18.27 -18.54 -14.23
N VAL A 53 -18.99 -18.32 -13.13
CA VAL A 53 -18.83 -17.12 -12.28
C VAL A 53 -17.44 -17.09 -11.64
N TYR A 54 -16.98 -18.21 -11.09
CA TYR A 54 -15.67 -18.30 -10.46
C TYR A 54 -14.54 -18.01 -11.46
N ALA A 55 -14.62 -18.58 -12.67
CA ALA A 55 -13.65 -18.33 -13.73
C ALA A 55 -13.63 -16.85 -14.15
N GLY A 56 -14.81 -16.25 -14.39
CA GLY A 56 -14.92 -14.83 -14.74
C GLY A 56 -14.40 -13.91 -13.63
N PHE A 57 -14.66 -14.25 -12.36
CA PHE A 57 -14.16 -13.49 -11.21
C PHE A 57 -12.64 -13.56 -11.13
N LYS A 58 -12.06 -14.76 -11.28
CA LYS A 58 -10.61 -14.98 -11.25
C LYS A 58 -9.91 -14.24 -12.40
N LEU A 59 -10.44 -14.31 -13.62
CA LEU A 59 -9.92 -13.56 -14.78
C LEU A 59 -10.00 -12.04 -14.59
N THR A 60 -11.12 -11.54 -14.07
CA THR A 60 -11.29 -10.10 -13.79
C THR A 60 -10.28 -9.63 -12.75
N ILE A 61 -10.10 -10.37 -11.64
CA ILE A 61 -9.11 -10.02 -10.62
C ILE A 61 -7.68 -10.10 -11.16
N ALA A 62 -7.37 -11.07 -12.01
CA ALA A 62 -6.04 -11.19 -12.62
C ALA A 62 -5.72 -9.98 -13.50
N ARG A 63 -6.65 -9.56 -14.35
CA ARG A 63 -6.45 -8.38 -15.20
C ARG A 63 -6.38 -7.08 -14.39
N LEU A 64 -7.19 -6.96 -13.34
CA LEU A 64 -7.04 -5.85 -12.37
C LEU A 64 -5.67 -5.89 -11.68
N ALA A 65 -5.14 -7.06 -11.32
CA ALA A 65 -3.81 -7.17 -10.72
C ALA A 65 -2.70 -6.62 -11.63
N GLU A 66 -2.83 -6.81 -12.95
CA GLU A 66 -1.90 -6.34 -13.98
C GLU A 66 -2.02 -4.81 -14.19
N GLU A 67 -3.24 -4.27 -14.23
CA GLU A 67 -3.49 -2.89 -14.69
C GLU A 67 -3.54 -1.84 -13.56
N VAL A 68 -3.99 -2.22 -12.35
CA VAL A 68 -4.26 -1.28 -11.24
C VAL A 68 -3.50 -1.63 -9.96
N SER A 69 -3.59 -0.77 -8.94
CA SER A 69 -2.83 -0.96 -7.69
C SER A 69 -3.29 -2.21 -6.95
N SER A 70 -2.34 -2.95 -6.35
CA SER A 70 -2.59 -4.15 -5.54
C SER A 70 -3.62 -3.93 -4.42
N HIS A 71 -3.70 -2.73 -3.84
CA HIS A 71 -4.71 -2.38 -2.85
C HIS A 71 -6.13 -2.36 -3.42
N HIS A 72 -6.32 -1.77 -4.60
CA HIS A 72 -7.63 -1.73 -5.26
C HIS A 72 -8.06 -3.12 -5.70
N THR A 73 -7.17 -3.88 -6.33
CA THR A 73 -7.39 -5.28 -6.73
C THR A 73 -7.79 -6.14 -5.54
N TYR A 74 -7.05 -6.03 -4.41
CA TYR A 74 -7.38 -6.76 -3.19
C TYR A 74 -8.77 -6.38 -2.64
N ASN A 75 -9.13 -5.09 -2.64
CA ASN A 75 -10.46 -4.66 -2.18
C ASN A 75 -11.57 -5.18 -3.09
N CYS A 76 -11.38 -5.16 -4.42
CA CYS A 76 -12.30 -5.75 -5.37
C CYS A 76 -12.48 -7.25 -5.12
N TRP A 77 -11.39 -8.00 -4.93
CA TRP A 77 -11.44 -9.41 -4.58
C TRP A 77 -12.15 -9.65 -3.24
N SER A 78 -11.69 -8.98 -2.19
CA SER A 78 -12.16 -9.19 -0.82
C SER A 78 -13.64 -8.85 -0.67
N TYR A 79 -14.08 -7.71 -1.21
CA TYR A 79 -15.47 -7.29 -1.10
C TYR A 79 -16.40 -8.14 -1.95
N THR A 80 -16.05 -8.44 -3.21
CA THR A 80 -16.87 -9.32 -4.05
C THR A 80 -17.01 -10.71 -3.41
N LYS A 81 -15.90 -11.29 -2.94
CA LYS A 81 -15.89 -12.60 -2.27
C LYS A 81 -16.72 -12.62 -0.98
N THR A 82 -16.61 -11.58 -0.17
CA THR A 82 -17.20 -11.56 1.20
C THR A 82 -18.64 -11.11 1.20
N TYR A 83 -19.01 -10.22 0.29
CA TYR A 83 -20.36 -9.65 0.25
C TYR A 83 -21.17 -10.24 -0.88
N LEU A 84 -20.68 -10.24 -2.12
CA LEU A 84 -21.50 -10.66 -3.25
C LEU A 84 -21.58 -12.18 -3.42
N LEU A 85 -20.47 -12.88 -3.19
CA LEU A 85 -20.29 -14.30 -3.49
C LEU A 85 -20.16 -15.18 -2.23
N SER A 86 -20.59 -14.67 -1.07
CA SER A 86 -20.68 -15.46 0.15
C SER A 86 -21.83 -16.47 0.07
N SER A 87 -21.76 -17.56 0.82
CA SER A 87 -22.75 -18.66 0.76
C SER A 87 -24.15 -18.27 1.24
N ASP A 88 -24.25 -17.25 2.09
CA ASP A 88 -25.52 -16.67 2.55
C ASP A 88 -26.17 -15.78 1.49
N MET A 89 -25.40 -15.20 0.57
CA MET A 89 -25.89 -14.25 -0.42
C MET A 89 -26.04 -14.86 -1.81
N TYR A 90 -25.04 -15.61 -2.25
CA TYR A 90 -24.99 -16.26 -3.56
C TYR A 90 -25.38 -17.73 -3.42
N GLN A 91 -26.34 -18.15 -4.25
CA GLN A 91 -26.83 -19.54 -4.26
C GLN A 91 -26.24 -20.30 -5.45
N GLU A 92 -26.65 -19.96 -6.68
CA GLU A 92 -26.17 -20.60 -7.90
C GLU A 92 -26.39 -19.71 -9.13
N GLY A 93 -25.81 -20.12 -10.26
CA GLY A 93 -26.02 -19.50 -11.57
C GLY A 93 -25.28 -18.17 -11.77
N LEU A 94 -25.76 -17.35 -12.71
CA LEU A 94 -25.12 -16.09 -13.06
C LEU A 94 -25.28 -15.03 -11.95
N ILE A 95 -24.37 -14.05 -11.90
CA ILE A 95 -24.59 -12.83 -11.11
C ILE A 95 -25.73 -12.03 -11.75
N THR A 96 -26.84 -11.88 -11.01
CA THR A 96 -28.07 -11.24 -11.51
C THR A 96 -28.30 -9.86 -10.90
N SER A 97 -29.17 -9.09 -11.55
CA SER A 97 -29.67 -7.81 -11.03
C SER A 97 -30.32 -7.96 -9.66
N LYS A 98 -31.06 -9.06 -9.44
CA LYS A 98 -31.70 -9.37 -8.15
C LYS A 98 -30.66 -9.50 -7.04
N LEU A 99 -29.57 -10.23 -7.29
CA LEU A 99 -28.49 -10.42 -6.31
C LEU A 99 -27.86 -9.08 -5.90
N ILE A 100 -27.60 -8.19 -6.85
CA ILE A 100 -27.04 -6.85 -6.57
C ILE A 100 -27.98 -5.99 -5.73
N LEU A 101 -29.28 -6.02 -6.03
CA LEU A 101 -30.28 -5.26 -5.27
C LEU A 101 -30.48 -5.83 -3.86
N THR A 102 -30.45 -7.16 -3.72
CA THR A 102 -30.45 -7.83 -2.40
C THR A 102 -29.22 -7.41 -1.59
N LEU A 103 -28.02 -7.46 -2.17
CA LEU A 103 -26.81 -6.97 -1.52
C LEU A 103 -26.97 -5.53 -1.04
N LYS A 104 -27.45 -4.63 -1.92
CA LYS A 104 -27.67 -3.22 -1.55
C LYS A 104 -28.59 -3.08 -0.34
N ALA A 105 -29.66 -3.86 -0.26
CA ALA A 105 -30.61 -3.82 0.85
C ALA A 105 -30.00 -4.25 2.20
N THR A 106 -28.94 -5.06 2.19
CA THR A 106 -28.23 -5.48 3.42
C THR A 106 -27.24 -4.46 3.95
N LEU A 107 -26.85 -3.46 3.14
CA LEU A 107 -25.77 -2.55 3.48
C LEU A 107 -26.26 -1.30 4.21
N THR A 108 -25.54 -0.92 5.25
CA THR A 108 -25.68 0.38 5.91
C THR A 108 -24.91 1.46 5.13
N GLN A 109 -25.21 2.74 5.40
CA GLN A 109 -24.48 3.88 4.82
C GLN A 109 -22.96 3.78 5.00
N GLU A 110 -22.50 3.26 6.15
CA GLU A 110 -21.06 3.10 6.44
C GLU A 110 -20.38 2.04 5.57
N ASN A 111 -21.14 1.08 5.04
CA ASN A 111 -20.64 -0.06 4.28
C ASN A 111 -20.94 0.03 2.79
N GLU A 112 -21.77 0.98 2.36
CA GLU A 112 -22.25 1.09 0.99
C GLU A 112 -21.13 1.33 -0.03
N TYR A 113 -20.02 1.95 0.37
CA TYR A 113 -18.83 2.10 -0.47
C TYR A 113 -18.25 0.76 -0.98
N LYS A 114 -18.51 -0.35 -0.28
CA LYS A 114 -18.10 -1.70 -0.69
C LYS A 114 -18.83 -2.11 -1.97
N LEU A 115 -20.14 -1.85 -2.06
CA LEU A 115 -20.92 -2.04 -3.28
C LEU A 115 -20.42 -1.13 -4.41
N GLY A 116 -19.95 0.08 -4.10
CA GLY A 116 -19.29 0.94 -5.09
C GLY A 116 -18.05 0.31 -5.71
N THR A 117 -17.25 -0.40 -4.91
CA THR A 117 -16.06 -1.14 -5.37
C THR A 117 -16.45 -2.38 -6.17
N ILE A 118 -17.44 -3.15 -5.69
CA ILE A 118 -17.98 -4.32 -6.41
C ILE A 118 -18.54 -3.89 -7.77
N ARG A 119 -19.27 -2.77 -7.83
CA ARG A 119 -19.78 -2.19 -9.07
C ARG A 119 -18.66 -1.86 -10.05
N ALA A 120 -17.55 -1.29 -9.58
CA ALA A 120 -16.39 -1.01 -10.44
C ALA A 120 -15.81 -2.30 -11.02
N LEU A 121 -15.67 -3.35 -10.19
CA LEU A 121 -15.22 -4.67 -10.67
C LEU A 121 -16.18 -5.26 -11.71
N LEU A 122 -17.50 -5.21 -11.48
CA LEU A 122 -18.49 -5.74 -12.41
C LEU A 122 -18.49 -4.99 -13.75
N ARG A 123 -18.19 -3.68 -13.74
CA ARG A 123 -18.00 -2.90 -14.97
C ARG A 123 -16.81 -3.41 -15.77
N CYS A 124 -15.66 -3.62 -15.14
CA CYS A 124 -14.50 -4.19 -15.82
C CYS A 124 -14.79 -5.63 -16.31
N TRP A 125 -15.49 -6.43 -15.50
CA TRP A 125 -15.90 -7.79 -15.88
C TRP A 125 -16.73 -7.79 -17.17
N MET A 126 -17.72 -6.89 -17.27
CA MET A 126 -18.54 -6.72 -18.49
C MET A 126 -17.72 -6.15 -19.67
N GLU A 127 -16.90 -5.12 -19.43
CA GLU A 127 -16.07 -4.48 -20.47
C GLU A 127 -15.10 -5.48 -21.11
N TRP A 128 -14.59 -6.44 -20.34
CA TRP A 128 -13.68 -7.48 -20.81
C TRP A 128 -14.39 -8.74 -21.33
N ASP A 129 -15.72 -8.73 -21.42
CA ASP A 129 -16.57 -9.81 -21.94
C ASP A 129 -16.30 -11.17 -21.26
N PHE A 130 -16.00 -11.15 -19.96
CA PHE A 130 -15.86 -12.38 -19.19
C PHE A 130 -17.23 -12.93 -18.79
N LYS A 131 -17.42 -14.25 -18.93
CA LYS A 131 -18.69 -14.93 -18.60
C LYS A 131 -19.00 -14.89 -17.11
N GLY A 132 -20.26 -15.22 -16.75
CA GLY A 132 -20.73 -15.31 -15.36
C GLY A 132 -21.73 -14.22 -14.95
N LEU A 133 -22.08 -13.32 -15.86
CA LEU A 133 -23.01 -12.22 -15.60
C LEU A 133 -24.31 -12.38 -16.41
N GLU A 134 -25.43 -11.98 -15.81
CA GLU A 134 -26.73 -11.85 -16.50
C GLU A 134 -26.66 -10.79 -17.62
N LYS A 135 -27.33 -11.02 -18.75
CA LYS A 135 -27.47 -10.02 -19.80
C LYS A 135 -28.28 -8.82 -19.30
N GLY A 136 -27.81 -7.60 -19.57
CA GLY A 136 -28.52 -6.38 -19.17
C GLY A 136 -28.21 -5.89 -17.75
N LEU A 137 -27.29 -6.55 -17.03
CA LEU A 137 -26.89 -6.18 -15.67
C LEU A 137 -26.39 -4.73 -15.56
N GLU A 138 -25.80 -4.20 -16.63
CA GLU A 138 -25.34 -2.82 -16.75
C GLU A 138 -26.44 -1.80 -16.40
N ASN A 139 -27.68 -2.07 -16.84
CA ASN A 139 -28.83 -1.20 -16.58
C ASN A 139 -29.13 -1.07 -15.08
N THR A 140 -29.00 -2.17 -14.34
CA THR A 140 -29.15 -2.16 -12.88
C THR A 140 -28.01 -1.37 -12.25
N LEU A 141 -26.76 -1.59 -12.68
CA LEU A 141 -25.60 -0.88 -12.13
C LEU A 141 -25.64 0.63 -12.38
N ASP A 142 -26.20 1.08 -13.51
CA ASP A 142 -26.38 2.49 -13.87
C ASP A 142 -27.41 3.20 -12.97
N ARG A 143 -28.45 2.48 -12.53
CA ARG A 143 -29.49 3.02 -11.66
C ARG A 143 -29.13 2.99 -10.17
N LEU A 144 -28.02 2.36 -9.78
CA LEU A 144 -27.59 2.32 -8.38
C LEU A 144 -27.14 3.69 -7.89
N ILE A 145 -27.91 4.24 -6.95
CA ILE A 145 -27.52 5.39 -6.13
C ILE A 145 -26.88 4.88 -4.85
N LEU A 146 -25.64 5.28 -4.60
CA LEU A 146 -24.87 4.92 -3.41
C LEU A 146 -24.57 6.16 -2.58
N SER A 147 -24.79 6.07 -1.27
CA SER A 147 -24.38 7.14 -0.36
C SER A 147 -22.86 7.21 -0.23
N GLY A 148 -22.33 8.42 -0.05
CA GLY A 148 -20.93 8.62 0.27
C GLY A 148 -20.66 8.45 1.77
N ASN A 149 -19.46 7.97 2.12
CA ASN A 149 -19.02 7.97 3.51
C ASN A 149 -18.94 9.40 4.06
N ILE A 150 -19.33 9.59 5.33
CA ILE A 150 -19.11 10.83 6.06
C ILE A 150 -17.60 11.00 6.25
N LYS A 151 -17.02 12.07 5.68
CA LYS A 151 -15.57 12.34 5.74
C LYS A 151 -15.32 13.70 6.38
N GLY A 152 -14.25 13.79 7.15
CA GLY A 152 -13.68 15.07 7.59
C GLY A 152 -14.43 15.80 8.71
N LYS A 153 -15.53 15.26 9.25
CA LYS A 153 -16.29 15.90 10.35
C LYS A 153 -15.40 16.22 11.57
N ALA A 154 -14.62 15.25 12.03
CA ALA A 154 -13.73 15.43 13.18
C ALA A 154 -12.64 16.50 12.94
N VAL A 155 -12.16 16.60 11.70
CA VAL A 155 -11.15 17.59 11.30
C VAL A 155 -11.78 18.99 11.25
N LEU A 156 -12.93 19.13 10.60
CA LEU A 156 -13.64 20.41 10.51
C LEU A 156 -14.05 20.97 11.88
N GLN A 157 -14.35 20.08 12.83
CA GLN A 157 -14.80 20.45 14.17
C GLN A 157 -13.68 20.49 15.20
N ASN A 158 -12.40 20.31 14.80
CA ASN A 158 -11.26 20.22 15.73
C ASN A 158 -11.51 19.31 16.93
N CYS A 159 -12.10 18.14 16.69
CA CYS A 159 -12.45 17.20 17.74
C CYS A 159 -11.21 16.85 18.59
N PRO A 160 -11.28 16.92 19.93
CA PRO A 160 -10.13 16.65 20.80
C PRO A 160 -9.64 15.20 20.76
N TYR A 161 -10.48 14.25 20.36
CA TYR A 161 -10.15 12.82 20.34
C TYR A 161 -9.76 12.28 18.96
N THR A 162 -10.33 12.83 17.89
CA THR A 162 -10.20 12.27 16.53
C THR A 162 -9.89 13.32 15.46
N GLY A 163 -9.76 14.58 15.86
CA GLY A 163 -9.31 15.68 15.02
C GLY A 163 -7.79 15.79 14.98
N PRO A 164 -7.24 16.81 14.28
CA PRO A 164 -5.81 17.06 14.27
C PRO A 164 -5.30 17.50 15.65
N TYR A 165 -4.01 17.29 15.88
CA TYR A 165 -3.31 17.82 17.05
C TYR A 165 -3.22 19.36 17.00
N THR A 166 -3.36 20.01 18.15
CA THR A 166 -3.07 21.46 18.28
C THR A 166 -1.56 21.71 18.17
N LEU A 167 -1.16 22.99 18.06
CA LEU A 167 0.27 23.35 18.10
C LEU A 167 0.93 22.96 19.43
N THR A 168 0.20 23.05 20.53
CA THR A 168 0.69 22.67 21.86
C THR A 168 0.90 21.16 21.97
N GLU A 169 -0.09 20.36 21.55
CA GLU A 169 0.04 18.89 21.51
C GLU A 169 1.21 18.46 20.61
N GLN A 170 1.37 19.13 19.46
CA GLN A 170 2.49 18.89 18.55
C GLN A 170 3.85 19.19 19.21
N GLN A 171 3.96 20.30 19.95
CA GLN A 171 5.18 20.65 20.69
C GLN A 171 5.47 19.63 21.80
N PHE A 172 4.47 19.25 22.59
CA PHE A 172 4.63 18.24 23.64
C PHE A 172 5.07 16.89 23.08
N LEU A 173 4.50 16.46 21.95
CA LEU A 173 4.92 15.25 21.24
C LEU A 173 6.38 15.33 20.79
N LEU A 174 6.80 16.46 20.22
CA LEU A 174 8.18 16.63 19.74
C LEU A 174 9.19 16.65 20.90
N VAL A 175 8.89 17.39 21.97
CA VAL A 175 9.73 17.46 23.19
C VAL A 175 9.83 16.09 23.84
N TRP A 176 8.71 15.39 24.00
CA TRP A 176 8.70 14.03 24.53
C TRP A 176 9.55 13.10 23.66
N ALA A 177 9.38 13.11 22.34
CA ALA A 177 10.11 12.21 21.44
C ALA A 177 11.63 12.46 21.50
N GLY A 178 12.05 13.73 21.57
CA GLY A 178 13.46 14.09 21.73
C GLY A 178 14.05 13.56 23.05
N ASN A 179 13.33 13.77 24.17
CA ASN A 179 13.75 13.25 25.48
C ASN A 179 13.76 11.72 25.53
N ALA A 180 12.74 11.08 24.95
CA ALA A 180 12.62 9.63 24.87
C ALA A 180 13.75 9.01 24.02
N PHE A 181 14.19 9.67 22.95
CA PHE A 181 15.36 9.24 22.19
C PHE A 181 16.65 9.42 23.00
N ASN A 182 16.84 10.58 23.64
CA ASN A 182 18.04 10.86 24.43
C ASN A 182 18.21 9.91 25.63
N THR A 183 17.10 9.47 26.23
CA THR A 183 17.08 8.50 27.34
C THR A 183 17.08 7.03 26.89
N GLY A 184 17.15 6.77 25.58
CA GLY A 184 17.17 5.41 25.01
C GLY A 184 15.82 4.69 24.99
N LYS A 185 14.71 5.36 25.34
CA LYS A 185 13.35 4.81 25.28
C LYS A 185 12.89 4.59 23.83
N LEU A 186 13.23 5.53 22.94
CA LEU A 186 13.09 5.36 21.49
C LEU A 186 14.42 4.92 20.88
N THR A 187 14.35 3.94 19.99
CA THR A 187 15.49 3.57 19.13
C THR A 187 15.69 4.63 18.04
N LEU A 188 16.87 4.64 17.41
CA LEU A 188 17.16 5.54 16.28
C LEU A 188 16.15 5.38 15.14
N GLU A 189 15.76 4.15 14.79
CA GLU A 189 14.78 3.92 13.72
C GLU A 189 13.38 4.44 14.09
N GLU A 190 12.93 4.26 15.34
CA GLU A 190 11.65 4.79 15.82
C GLU A 190 11.63 6.31 15.85
N PHE A 191 12.70 6.94 16.35
CA PHE A 191 12.80 8.39 16.41
C PHE A 191 12.91 9.01 15.01
N ALA A 192 13.75 8.46 14.13
CA ALA A 192 13.85 8.89 12.73
C ALA A 192 12.52 8.74 11.99
N TRP A 193 11.79 7.65 12.23
CA TRP A 193 10.44 7.44 11.67
C TRP A 193 9.46 8.52 12.14
N PHE A 194 9.35 8.71 13.45
CA PHE A 194 8.47 9.71 14.05
C PHE A 194 8.81 11.12 13.54
N TYR A 195 10.07 11.53 13.65
CA TYR A 195 10.50 12.89 13.31
C TYR A 195 10.31 13.17 11.81
N THR A 196 10.60 12.20 10.95
CA THR A 196 10.39 12.35 9.49
C THR A 196 8.91 12.52 9.14
N ILE A 197 8.00 11.75 9.76
CA ILE A 197 6.56 11.91 9.52
C ILE A 197 6.08 13.26 10.06
N TYR A 198 6.45 13.58 11.29
CA TYR A 198 6.06 14.81 11.97
C TYR A 198 6.49 16.04 11.16
N ALA A 199 7.77 16.12 10.78
CA ALA A 199 8.33 17.28 10.11
C ALA A 199 7.86 17.44 8.66
N THR A 200 7.60 16.33 7.94
CA THR A 200 7.28 16.39 6.51
C THR A 200 5.80 16.27 6.18
N ALA A 201 4.98 15.81 7.13
CA ALA A 201 3.56 15.47 6.96
C ALA A 201 3.28 14.59 5.72
N ARG A 202 4.26 13.81 5.27
CA ARG A 202 4.11 12.92 4.10
C ARG A 202 3.46 11.61 4.50
N ARG A 203 2.85 10.95 3.51
CA ARG A 203 2.21 9.65 3.75
C ARG A 203 3.28 8.64 4.18
N PRO A 204 2.99 7.79 5.18
CA PRO A 204 3.92 6.76 5.66
C PRO A 204 4.56 5.93 4.53
N ILE A 205 3.78 5.54 3.52
CA ILE A 205 4.29 4.74 2.40
C ILE A 205 5.30 5.47 1.52
N GLN A 206 5.27 6.81 1.46
CA GLN A 206 6.26 7.60 0.74
C GLN A 206 7.58 7.66 1.51
N ILE A 207 7.51 7.77 2.85
CA ILE A 207 8.68 7.74 3.73
C ILE A 207 9.35 6.36 3.71
N LEU A 208 8.57 5.29 3.78
CA LEU A 208 9.09 3.92 3.65
C LEU A 208 9.65 3.61 2.26
N ALA A 209 9.33 4.41 1.25
CA ALA A 209 9.85 4.26 -0.09
C ALA A 209 11.19 4.98 -0.31
N LEU A 210 11.71 5.71 0.70
CA LEU A 210 12.99 6.41 0.61
C LEU A 210 14.17 5.44 0.53
N ARG A 211 15.12 5.78 -0.34
CA ARG A 211 16.43 5.15 -0.51
C ARG A 211 17.53 6.05 0.02
N ILE A 212 18.70 5.48 0.27
CA ILE A 212 19.88 6.22 0.73
C ILE A 212 20.22 7.38 -0.21
N CYS A 213 20.10 7.17 -1.52
CA CYS A 213 20.31 8.21 -2.54
C CYS A 213 19.38 9.43 -2.43
N ASP A 214 18.29 9.34 -1.66
CA ASP A 214 17.29 10.40 -1.61
C ASP A 214 17.64 11.51 -0.62
N LEU A 215 18.57 11.26 0.30
CA LEU A 215 19.05 12.24 1.26
C LEU A 215 20.27 12.96 0.67
N THR A 216 20.14 14.25 0.38
CA THR A 216 21.18 15.03 -0.32
C THR A 216 21.54 16.30 0.43
N ILE A 217 22.79 16.73 0.29
CA ILE A 217 23.30 18.01 0.79
C ILE A 217 23.95 18.77 -0.37
N GLN A 218 23.69 20.07 -0.45
CA GLN A 218 24.29 20.97 -1.44
C GLN A 218 24.90 22.17 -0.75
N ASN A 219 26.11 22.55 -1.15
CA ASN A 219 26.73 23.78 -0.69
C ASN A 219 26.28 24.95 -1.57
N ASN A 220 25.53 25.89 -1.00
CA ASN A 220 25.08 27.10 -1.69
C ASN A 220 25.80 28.33 -1.12
N LEU A 221 25.65 29.47 -1.80
CA LEU A 221 26.20 30.75 -1.34
C LEU A 221 25.72 31.14 0.08
N ASP A 222 24.50 30.73 0.44
CA ASP A 222 23.87 31.01 1.73
C ASP A 222 24.11 29.93 2.81
N GLY A 223 24.95 28.94 2.52
CA GLY A 223 25.27 27.82 3.42
C GLY A 223 24.81 26.44 2.91
N MET A 224 24.81 25.46 3.80
CA MET A 224 24.43 24.07 3.46
C MET A 224 22.91 23.95 3.32
N LYS A 225 22.48 23.41 2.18
CA LYS A 225 21.09 23.07 1.89
C LYS A 225 20.89 21.56 2.00
N TYR A 226 20.11 21.15 2.98
CA TYR A 226 19.75 19.74 3.21
C TYR A 226 18.41 19.43 2.53
N GLU A 227 18.35 18.36 1.75
CA GLU A 227 17.17 18.00 0.97
C GLU A 227 16.84 16.51 1.07
N LEU A 228 15.54 16.21 1.02
CA LEU A 228 15.00 14.87 0.94
C LEU A 228 14.14 14.73 -0.32
N ASN A 229 14.55 13.85 -1.23
CA ASN A 229 13.83 13.56 -2.47
C ASN A 229 12.76 12.48 -2.21
N ILE A 230 11.51 12.89 -2.05
CA ILE A 230 10.45 11.99 -1.59
C ILE A 230 9.65 11.43 -2.79
N PRO A 231 9.55 10.09 -2.95
CA PRO A 231 8.73 9.48 -4.00
C PRO A 231 7.26 9.87 -3.91
N ARG A 232 6.62 10.16 -5.04
CA ARG A 232 5.17 10.39 -5.11
C ARG A 232 4.42 9.06 -5.06
N ALA A 233 3.47 8.94 -4.14
CA ALA A 233 2.53 7.82 -4.11
C ALA A 233 1.24 8.16 -4.87
N LYS A 234 0.47 7.11 -5.23
CA LYS A 234 -0.88 7.20 -5.83
C LYS A 234 -0.98 8.06 -7.10
N GLN A 235 0.05 8.04 -7.94
CA GLN A 235 -0.01 8.67 -9.26
C GLN A 235 -0.74 7.76 -10.24
N ARG A 236 -1.65 8.33 -11.05
CA ARG A 236 -2.39 7.56 -12.05
C ARG A 236 -1.41 7.06 -13.12
N GLY A 237 -1.35 5.74 -13.32
CA GLY A 237 -0.39 5.13 -14.25
C GLY A 237 1.07 5.12 -13.76
N GLY A 238 1.36 5.66 -12.56
CA GLY A 238 2.73 5.73 -12.06
C GLY A 238 3.28 4.37 -11.63
N ILE A 239 4.58 4.18 -11.86
CA ILE A 239 5.37 3.06 -11.35
C ILE A 239 6.00 3.40 -9.99
N PHE A 240 6.49 2.38 -9.27
CA PHE A 240 7.17 2.59 -7.99
C PHE A 240 8.37 3.52 -8.14
N ARG A 241 8.42 4.59 -7.32
CA ARG A 241 9.45 5.65 -7.41
C ARG A 241 9.59 6.29 -8.80
N GLY A 242 8.54 6.27 -9.62
CA GLY A 242 8.57 6.85 -10.97
C GLY A 242 8.63 8.38 -10.99
N GLU A 243 8.25 9.04 -9.90
CA GLU A 243 8.33 10.49 -9.75
C GLU A 243 8.69 10.87 -8.32
N MET A 244 9.48 11.94 -8.17
CA MET A 244 10.04 12.40 -6.91
C MET A 244 9.72 13.88 -6.69
N ARG A 245 9.68 14.32 -5.44
CA ARG A 245 9.61 15.75 -5.09
C ARG A 245 10.64 16.04 -4.01
N SER A 246 11.56 16.96 -4.28
CA SER A 246 12.49 17.47 -3.29
C SER A 246 11.77 18.30 -2.22
N LEU A 247 12.24 18.18 -0.98
CA LEU A 247 11.82 18.95 0.18
C LEU A 247 13.08 19.37 0.94
N SER A 248 13.26 20.68 1.16
CA SER A 248 14.28 21.17 2.09
C SER A 248 13.94 20.73 3.51
N ILE A 249 14.93 20.18 4.21
CA ILE A 249 14.81 19.70 5.59
C ILE A 249 15.79 20.45 6.51
N THR A 250 15.60 20.34 7.81
CA THR A 250 16.55 20.88 8.79
C THR A 250 17.83 20.06 8.85
N GLU A 251 18.91 20.67 9.32
CA GLU A 251 20.17 19.97 9.60
C GLU A 251 19.97 18.82 10.60
N ASP A 252 19.21 19.06 11.67
CA ASP A 252 18.90 18.02 12.67
C ASP A 252 18.25 16.79 12.02
N MET A 253 17.28 16.99 11.14
CA MET A 253 16.61 15.90 10.43
C MET A 253 17.58 15.15 9.52
N TYR A 254 18.44 15.89 8.81
CA TYR A 254 19.48 15.30 7.97
C TYR A 254 20.43 14.43 8.80
N LEU A 255 20.93 14.92 9.93
CA LEU A 255 21.86 14.18 10.79
C LEU A 255 21.21 12.92 11.39
N ILE A 256 19.96 12.99 11.82
CA ILE A 256 19.21 11.82 12.32
C ILE A 256 19.07 10.75 11.23
N LEU A 257 18.67 11.15 10.02
CA LEU A 257 18.55 10.24 8.89
C LEU A 257 19.91 9.68 8.46
N MET A 258 20.96 10.50 8.48
CA MET A 258 22.32 10.07 8.13
C MET A 258 22.85 9.03 9.12
N ASN A 259 22.58 9.20 10.42
CA ASN A 259 22.90 8.18 11.42
C ASN A 259 22.16 6.87 11.15
N LEU A 260 20.86 6.93 10.81
CA LEU A 260 20.10 5.72 10.46
C LEU A 260 20.65 5.07 9.18
N ILE A 261 21.02 5.86 8.18
CA ILE A 261 21.67 5.39 6.95
C ILE A 261 22.98 4.68 7.26
N ASN A 262 23.80 5.21 8.18
CA ASN A 262 25.05 4.56 8.58
C ASN A 262 24.80 3.19 9.23
N ASP A 263 23.82 3.09 10.13
CA ASP A 263 23.41 1.80 10.72
C ASP A 263 22.93 0.80 9.66
N VAL A 264 22.16 1.27 8.68
CA VAL A 264 21.71 0.46 7.55
C VAL A 264 22.89 0.02 6.68
N LYS A 265 23.83 0.91 6.34
CA LYS A 265 25.03 0.57 5.56
C LYS A 265 25.89 -0.47 6.26
N ILE A 266 26.14 -0.32 7.57
CA ILE A 266 26.88 -1.30 8.38
C ILE A 266 26.18 -2.66 8.33
N LYS A 267 24.86 -2.67 8.50
CA LYS A 267 24.08 -3.90 8.47
C LYS A 267 24.13 -4.56 7.10
N VAL A 268 23.90 -3.84 6.01
CA VAL A 268 23.93 -4.40 4.65
C VAL A 268 25.31 -4.94 4.31
N LYS A 269 26.39 -4.21 4.60
CA LYS A 269 27.77 -4.68 4.38
C LYS A 269 28.12 -5.93 5.17
N ARG A 270 27.46 -6.21 6.30
CA ARG A 270 27.64 -7.46 7.03
C ARG A 270 27.04 -8.66 6.28
N TYR A 271 25.93 -8.47 5.56
CA TYR A 271 25.27 -9.52 4.78
C TYR A 271 25.83 -9.63 3.36
N LEU A 272 26.24 -8.51 2.76
CA LEU A 272 26.78 -8.39 1.42
C LEU A 272 28.09 -7.59 1.49
N PRO A 273 29.23 -8.24 1.85
CA PRO A 273 30.50 -7.54 2.03
C PRO A 273 31.00 -6.82 0.78
N ASP A 274 30.73 -7.39 -0.39
CA ASP A 274 31.21 -6.89 -1.69
C ASP A 274 30.27 -5.88 -2.34
N ILE A 275 29.27 -5.35 -1.62
CA ILE A 275 28.31 -4.39 -2.16
C ILE A 275 28.99 -3.05 -2.50
N GLU A 276 28.75 -2.57 -3.72
CA GLU A 276 29.30 -1.31 -4.22
C GLU A 276 28.49 -0.10 -3.73
N SER A 277 29.09 1.09 -3.79
CA SER A 277 28.43 2.33 -3.38
C SER A 277 27.13 2.60 -4.16
N GLU A 278 27.12 2.30 -5.47
CA GLU A 278 25.96 2.50 -6.34
C GLU A 278 24.77 1.63 -5.92
N ASP A 279 25.02 0.37 -5.54
CA ASP A 279 23.99 -0.53 -5.01
C ASP A 279 23.54 -0.13 -3.61
N LEU A 280 24.48 0.28 -2.75
CA LEU A 280 24.18 0.79 -1.41
C LEU A 280 23.24 1.99 -1.48
N ASP A 281 23.43 2.89 -2.44
CA ASP A 281 22.59 4.05 -2.62
C ASP A 281 21.14 3.68 -2.99
N GLN A 282 20.92 2.48 -3.54
CA GLN A 282 19.58 1.96 -3.83
C GLN A 282 18.90 1.27 -2.63
N ILE A 283 19.59 1.10 -1.50
CA ILE A 283 19.02 0.49 -0.30
C ILE A 283 18.05 1.45 0.38
N PRO A 284 16.89 0.97 0.87
CA PRO A 284 15.95 1.79 1.61
C PRO A 284 16.48 2.26 2.97
N ILE A 285 16.18 3.51 3.33
CA ILE A 285 16.48 4.05 4.67
C ILE A 285 15.72 3.24 5.73
N PHE A 286 14.45 2.93 5.49
CA PHE A 286 13.63 2.06 6.34
C PHE A 286 13.61 0.63 5.82
N LEU A 287 14.71 -0.08 6.08
CA LEU A 287 15.00 -1.41 5.56
C LEU A 287 14.07 -2.51 6.09
N ASN A 288 13.60 -3.39 5.20
CA ASN A 288 12.98 -4.66 5.57
C ASN A 288 14.06 -5.72 5.82
N ASN A 289 14.46 -5.87 7.09
CA ASN A 289 15.51 -6.82 7.49
C ASN A 289 15.18 -8.27 7.12
N LYS A 290 13.90 -8.67 7.11
CA LYS A 290 13.52 -10.05 6.75
C LYS A 290 13.83 -10.36 5.30
N ASN A 291 13.57 -9.40 4.42
CA ASN A 291 13.82 -9.55 2.99
C ASN A 291 15.32 -9.45 2.69
N LEU A 292 16.08 -8.62 3.41
CA LEU A 292 17.55 -8.60 3.29
C LEU A 292 18.17 -9.97 3.58
N ASN A 293 17.69 -10.68 4.61
CA ASN A 293 18.18 -12.02 4.94
C ASN A 293 17.92 -13.07 3.85
N SER A 294 17.07 -12.78 2.87
CA SER A 294 16.74 -13.66 1.75
C SER A 294 17.50 -13.30 0.46
N VAL A 295 18.38 -12.30 0.52
CA VAL A 295 19.27 -11.92 -0.58
C VAL A 295 20.58 -12.68 -0.43
N ASN A 296 20.96 -13.43 -1.46
CA ASN A 296 22.09 -14.36 -1.38
C ASN A 296 23.40 -13.79 -1.95
N SER A 297 23.34 -12.81 -2.84
CA SER A 297 24.50 -12.14 -3.42
C SER A 297 24.14 -10.71 -3.89
N VAL A 298 25.15 -9.95 -4.32
CA VAL A 298 24.95 -8.62 -4.92
C VAL A 298 24.21 -8.74 -6.27
N GLU A 299 24.44 -9.80 -7.04
CA GLU A 299 23.70 -10.08 -8.28
C GLU A 299 22.22 -10.37 -8.00
N ASP A 300 21.92 -11.18 -6.97
CA ASP A 300 20.54 -11.42 -6.54
C ASP A 300 19.88 -10.12 -6.06
N LEU A 301 20.60 -9.27 -5.32
CA LEU A 301 20.12 -7.93 -4.95
C LEU A 301 19.73 -7.11 -6.19
N ARG A 302 20.62 -7.02 -7.17
CA ARG A 302 20.41 -6.25 -8.41
C ARG A 302 19.22 -6.79 -9.20
N ASP A 303 19.09 -8.12 -9.33
CA ASP A 303 17.96 -8.75 -10.00
C ASP A 303 16.63 -8.47 -9.28
N LYS A 304 16.59 -8.60 -7.95
CA LYS A 304 15.40 -8.27 -7.15
C LYS A 304 15.03 -6.79 -7.27
N LEU A 305 16.00 -5.87 -7.19
CA LEU A 305 15.72 -4.44 -7.32
C LEU A 305 15.24 -4.05 -8.72
N LYS A 306 15.61 -4.81 -9.75
CA LYS A 306 15.15 -4.64 -11.13
C LYS A 306 13.73 -5.17 -11.34
N THR A 307 13.44 -6.36 -10.81
CA THR A 307 12.16 -7.07 -11.02
C THR A 307 11.07 -6.63 -10.03
N ILE A 308 11.44 -6.44 -8.77
CA ILE A 308 10.56 -6.10 -7.64
C ILE A 308 11.21 -4.94 -6.87
N PRO A 309 11.13 -3.70 -7.38
CA PRO A 309 11.94 -2.58 -6.89
C PRO A 309 11.61 -2.13 -5.46
N ASP A 310 10.48 -2.59 -4.90
CA ASP A 310 10.06 -2.33 -3.53
C ASP A 310 10.44 -3.45 -2.53
N TYR A 311 11.14 -4.51 -2.99
CA TYR A 311 11.41 -5.73 -2.22
C TYR A 311 12.05 -5.47 -0.86
N LEU A 312 13.09 -4.64 -0.79
CA LEU A 312 13.76 -4.33 0.48
C LEU A 312 13.07 -3.26 1.32
N HIS A 313 12.04 -2.59 0.80
CA HIS A 313 11.46 -1.42 1.45
C HIS A 313 10.45 -1.85 2.52
N GLY A 314 10.43 -1.16 3.66
CA GLY A 314 9.39 -1.37 4.68
C GLY A 314 7.97 -1.28 4.09
N GLY A 315 7.08 -2.17 4.53
CA GLY A 315 5.67 -2.21 4.13
C GLY A 315 4.75 -1.57 5.18
N ALA A 316 3.44 -1.74 4.99
CA ALA A 316 2.42 -1.33 5.94
C ALA A 316 2.62 -1.97 7.32
N SER A 317 3.12 -3.21 7.37
CA SER A 317 3.49 -3.88 8.62
C SER A 317 4.58 -3.13 9.38
N LYS A 318 5.61 -2.63 8.68
CA LYS A 318 6.69 -1.84 9.29
C LYS A 318 6.20 -0.48 9.79
N HIS A 319 5.38 0.21 8.98
CA HIS A 319 4.70 1.43 9.43
C HIS A 319 3.92 1.17 10.74
N ASN A 320 3.02 0.17 10.74
CA ASN A 320 2.21 -0.13 11.91
C ASN A 320 3.07 -0.49 13.11
N SER A 321 4.14 -1.27 12.91
CA SER A 321 5.08 -1.63 13.98
C SER A 321 5.75 -0.39 14.58
N LEU A 322 6.30 0.50 13.75
CA LEU A 322 6.99 1.71 14.22
C LEU A 322 6.02 2.68 14.90
N SER A 323 4.90 3.01 14.25
CA SER A 323 3.90 3.92 14.80
C SER A 323 3.27 3.40 16.10
N ASN A 324 2.93 2.10 16.17
CA ASN A 324 2.39 1.52 17.39
C ASN A 324 3.43 1.47 18.52
N SER A 325 4.69 1.22 18.19
CA SER A 325 5.76 1.22 19.20
C SER A 325 5.97 2.61 19.78
N VAL A 326 6.06 3.64 18.93
CA VAL A 326 6.14 5.04 19.36
C VAL A 326 4.92 5.43 20.19
N SER A 327 3.71 5.13 19.72
CA SER A 327 2.46 5.43 20.43
C SER A 327 2.38 4.77 21.81
N LYS A 328 2.76 3.49 21.94
CA LYS A 328 2.77 2.79 23.23
C LYS A 328 3.79 3.36 24.24
N LYS A 329 4.86 3.96 23.74
CA LYS A 329 5.90 4.59 24.57
C LYS A 329 5.58 6.05 24.90
N CYS A 330 4.61 6.66 24.21
CA CYS A 330 4.24 8.05 24.35
C CYS A 330 3.78 8.37 25.77
N GLU A 331 4.34 9.43 26.34
CA GLU A 331 3.95 10.00 27.65
C GLU A 331 3.61 11.49 27.51
N ALA A 332 3.47 12.00 26.29
CA ALA A 332 3.03 13.37 26.06
C ALA A 332 1.54 13.48 26.40
N ILE A 333 1.17 14.44 27.24
CA ILE A 333 -0.22 14.62 27.68
C ILE A 333 -0.88 15.70 26.83
N SER A 334 -2.06 15.40 26.29
CA SER A 334 -2.89 16.38 25.57
C SER A 334 -3.45 17.43 26.52
N GLU A 335 -3.28 18.72 26.21
CA GLU A 335 -3.90 19.80 27.01
C GLU A 335 -5.43 19.83 26.86
N ARG A 336 -5.99 19.20 25.82
CA ARG A 336 -7.42 19.18 25.55
C ARG A 336 -8.16 18.06 26.28
N THR A 337 -7.51 16.91 26.46
CA THR A 337 -8.14 15.71 27.05
C THR A 337 -7.57 15.34 28.41
N GLY A 338 -6.33 15.73 28.71
CA GLY A 338 -5.59 15.25 29.88
C GLY A 338 -5.12 13.80 29.75
N GLU A 339 -5.27 13.17 28.58
CA GLU A 339 -4.87 11.79 28.27
C GLU A 339 -3.51 11.76 27.53
N TYR A 340 -2.88 10.57 27.52
CA TYR A 340 -1.58 10.27 26.90
C TYR A 340 -1.64 9.96 25.40
#